data_AF-A0A6N8WAR3-F1
#
_entry.id   AF-A0A6N8WAR3-F1
#
_cell.length_a   1.000
_cell.length_b   1.000
_cell.length_c   1.000
_cell.angle_alpha   90.00
_cell.angle_beta   90.00
_cell.angle_gamma   90.00
#
_symmetry.space_group_name_H-M   'P 1'
#
loop_
_entity.id
_entity.type
_entity.pdbx_description
1 polymer ?
#
loop_
_entity_poly.entity_id
_entity_poly.type
_entity_poly.pdbx_seq_one_letter_code
_entity_poly.pdbx_strand_id
1 'polypeptide(L)'
;MTLDEQIEDLLSQAPGFWHLDACGVTRSERQIPALLHGVDQPPAGERLQLVLIGGLSGKQEDADAALAALHSYRTAPGLSDRYALSAAPCANPDGLALGAAPENGAGGNPGTAYPPPGDSYYDANPEAHYLWRWVSFQAPDLVLEIRTGEATTWEGSALCLELLEQFRS
;
A
#
# COMPACT_ATOMS: atom_id res chain seq x y z
N MET A 1 2.88 -0.29 19.78
CA MET A 1 2.35 0.87 19.05
C MET A 1 1.30 0.34 18.10
N THR A 2 0.08 0.86 18.16
CA THR A 2 -0.99 0.49 17.21
C THR A 2 -0.65 0.99 15.81
N LEU A 3 -1.28 0.44 14.78
CA LEU A 3 -1.10 0.93 13.39
C LEU A 3 -1.32 2.44 13.28
N ASP A 4 -2.37 2.94 13.91
CA ASP A 4 -2.75 4.36 13.85
C ASP A 4 -1.68 5.24 14.53
N GLU A 5 -1.18 4.81 15.70
CA GLU A 5 -0.06 5.49 16.39
C GLU A 5 1.22 5.50 15.54
N GLN A 6 1.51 4.42 14.79
CA GLN A 6 2.69 4.37 13.92
C GLN A 6 2.55 5.31 12.71
N ILE A 7 1.35 5.41 12.14
CA ILE A 7 1.05 6.35 11.06
C ILE A 7 1.16 7.79 11.55
N GLU A 8 0.60 8.09 12.73
CA GLU A 8 0.70 9.42 13.34
C GLU A 8 2.15 9.82 13.63
N ASP A 9 2.95 8.91 14.18
CA ASP A 9 4.39 9.13 14.39
C ASP A 9 5.11 9.45 13.06
N LEU A 10 4.87 8.64 12.02
CA LEU A 10 5.45 8.85 10.68
C LEU A 10 5.11 10.24 10.12
N LEU A 11 3.85 10.66 10.23
CA LEU A 11 3.36 11.96 9.75
C LEU A 11 3.92 13.12 10.58
N SER A 12 4.03 12.95 11.90
CA SER A 12 4.58 13.97 12.81
C SER A 12 6.05 14.26 12.54
N GLN A 13 6.81 13.26 12.10
CA GLN A 13 8.22 13.39 11.74
C GLN A 13 8.45 14.06 10.37
N ALA A 14 7.38 14.24 9.57
CA ALA A 14 7.46 14.78 8.22
C ALA A 14 6.20 15.60 7.84
N PRO A 15 5.93 16.73 8.52
CA PRO A 15 4.73 17.52 8.26
C PRO A 15 4.64 17.97 6.80
N GLY A 16 3.50 17.69 6.15
CA GLY A 16 3.24 18.05 4.75
C GLY A 16 3.91 17.14 3.71
N PHE A 17 4.68 16.13 4.13
CA PHE A 17 5.26 15.17 3.18
C PHE A 17 4.21 14.18 2.64
N TRP A 18 3.28 13.80 3.51
CA TRP A 18 2.08 13.03 3.15
C TRP A 18 0.82 13.66 3.76
N HIS A 19 -0.29 13.49 3.07
CA HIS A 19 -1.64 13.71 3.61
C HIS A 19 -2.26 12.35 3.96
N LEU A 20 -2.82 12.25 5.16
CA LEU A 20 -3.61 11.09 5.56
C LEU A 20 -5.01 11.18 4.95
N ASP A 21 -5.42 10.12 4.28
CA ASP A 21 -6.75 9.90 3.70
C ASP A 21 -7.13 8.41 3.91
N ALA A 22 -8.21 7.96 3.27
CA ALA A 22 -8.62 6.57 3.24
C ALA A 22 -8.88 6.09 1.81
N CYS A 23 -8.35 4.92 1.45
CA CYS A 23 -8.62 4.33 0.12
C CYS A 23 -10.00 3.64 0.07
N GLY A 24 -10.56 3.31 1.24
CA GLY A 24 -11.87 2.69 1.41
C GLY A 24 -12.20 2.45 2.87
N VAL A 25 -13.22 1.64 3.10
CA VAL A 25 -13.65 1.19 4.43
C VAL A 25 -13.79 -0.32 4.45
N THR A 26 -13.51 -0.95 5.59
CA THR A 26 -13.76 -2.37 5.78
C THR A 26 -15.24 -2.64 6.06
N ARG A 27 -15.60 -3.91 6.24
CA ARG A 27 -16.95 -4.30 6.67
C ARG A 27 -17.33 -3.84 8.07
N SER A 28 -16.36 -3.58 8.95
CA SER A 28 -16.62 -2.99 10.26
C SER A 28 -16.68 -1.45 10.24
N GLU A 29 -16.72 -0.84 9.05
CA GLU A 29 -16.68 0.61 8.84
C GLU A 29 -15.33 1.26 9.25
N ARG A 30 -14.28 0.45 9.46
CA ARG A 30 -12.93 0.95 9.70
C ARG A 30 -12.35 1.52 8.41
N GLN A 31 -11.77 2.71 8.48
CA GLN A 31 -11.05 3.28 7.35
C GLN A 31 -9.79 2.47 7.03
N ILE A 32 -9.55 2.25 5.73
CA ILE A 32 -8.29 1.68 5.23
C ILE A 32 -7.34 2.86 4.99
N PRO A 33 -6.32 3.08 5.84
CA PRO A 33 -5.53 4.30 5.81
C PRO A 33 -4.70 4.38 4.53
N ALA A 34 -4.68 5.57 3.92
CA ALA A 34 -3.89 5.90 2.75
C ALA A 34 -3.06 7.17 3.01
N LEU A 35 -1.79 7.12 2.65
CA LEU A 35 -0.86 8.24 2.66
C LEU A 35 -0.72 8.74 1.23
N LEU A 36 -1.21 9.95 0.96
CA LEU A 36 -1.09 10.59 -0.35
C LEU A 36 0.12 11.51 -0.35
N HIS A 37 0.95 11.45 -1.40
CA HIS A 37 2.10 12.35 -1.50
C HIS A 37 1.67 13.83 -1.45
N GLY A 38 2.28 14.60 -0.55
CA GLY A 38 1.77 15.90 -0.07
C GLY A 38 2.26 17.15 -0.80
N VAL A 39 2.71 17.05 -2.04
CA VAL A 39 3.00 18.21 -2.88
C VAL A 39 2.20 18.10 -4.16
N ASP A 40 1.72 19.25 -4.66
CA ASP A 40 1.03 19.41 -5.95
C ASP A 40 1.43 18.29 -6.89
N GLN A 41 0.48 17.42 -7.24
CA GLN A 41 0.78 16.19 -7.98
C GLN A 41 1.74 16.57 -9.11
N PRO A 42 2.98 16.04 -9.10
CA PRO A 42 4.02 16.56 -9.97
C PRO A 42 3.50 16.47 -11.40
N PRO A 43 3.74 17.48 -12.25
CA PRO A 43 3.37 17.41 -13.65
C PRO A 43 3.79 16.06 -14.24
N ALA A 44 2.91 15.46 -15.02
CA ALA A 44 3.15 14.14 -15.59
C ALA A 44 4.54 14.09 -16.25
N GLY A 45 5.39 13.18 -15.79
CA GLY A 45 6.75 12.99 -16.30
C GLY A 45 7.89 13.63 -15.48
N GLU A 46 7.61 14.39 -14.42
CA GLU A 46 8.68 14.95 -13.56
C GLU A 46 9.20 13.96 -12.51
N ARG A 47 8.33 13.10 -11.99
CA ARG A 47 8.66 12.03 -11.04
C ARG A 47 7.88 10.78 -11.40
N LEU A 48 8.49 9.62 -11.15
CA LEU A 48 7.77 8.35 -11.25
C LEU A 48 6.79 8.24 -10.08
N GLN A 49 5.52 7.99 -10.39
CA GLN A 49 4.44 7.83 -9.42
C GLN A 49 4.41 6.39 -8.93
N LEU A 50 4.69 6.20 -7.65
CA LEU A 50 4.72 4.91 -7.00
C LEU A 50 3.53 4.77 -6.05
N VAL A 51 2.95 3.57 -5.99
CA VAL A 51 2.01 3.20 -4.93
C VAL A 51 2.55 1.99 -4.17
N LEU A 52 2.67 2.11 -2.85
CA LEU A 52 3.07 1.02 -1.96
C LEU A 52 1.84 0.47 -1.22
N ILE A 53 1.66 -0.84 -1.29
CA ILE A 53 0.62 -1.58 -0.60
C ILE A 53 1.27 -2.47 0.46
N GLY A 54 0.85 -2.30 1.70
CA GLY A 54 1.29 -3.11 2.84
C GLY A 54 0.14 -3.84 3.52
N GLY A 55 0.48 -4.84 4.34
CA GLY A 55 -0.47 -5.45 5.28
C GLY A 55 -1.71 -6.11 4.67
N LEU A 56 -1.68 -6.49 3.37
CA LEU A 56 -2.79 -7.24 2.75
C LEU A 56 -3.07 -8.56 3.45
N SER A 57 -2.03 -9.19 4.02
CA SER A 57 -2.17 -10.42 4.80
C SER A 57 -2.88 -10.23 6.14
N GLY A 58 -3.06 -9.00 6.62
CA GLY A 58 -3.51 -8.73 7.99
C GLY A 58 -2.50 -9.09 9.08
N LYS A 59 -1.25 -9.44 8.75
CA LYS A 59 -0.19 -9.67 9.76
C LYS A 59 0.47 -8.36 10.17
N GLN A 60 0.81 -8.25 11.47
CA GLN A 60 1.53 -7.09 12.02
C GLN A 60 2.89 -6.90 11.32
N GLU A 61 3.60 -7.98 11.07
CA GLU A 61 4.92 -7.99 10.42
C GLU A 61 4.89 -7.33 9.03
N ASP A 62 3.81 -7.53 8.26
CA ASP A 62 3.67 -6.95 6.92
C ASP A 62 3.33 -5.46 6.98
N ALA A 63 2.52 -5.03 7.95
CA ALA A 63 2.23 -3.62 8.17
C ALA A 63 3.49 -2.88 8.67
N ASP A 64 4.24 -3.47 9.60
CA ASP A 64 5.50 -2.91 10.11
C ASP A 64 6.54 -2.81 9.00
N ALA A 65 6.66 -3.82 8.13
CA ALA A 65 7.56 -3.78 6.98
C ALA A 65 7.20 -2.64 6.00
N ALA A 66 5.91 -2.41 5.75
CA ALA A 66 5.45 -1.31 4.91
C ALA A 66 5.77 0.07 5.53
N LEU A 67 5.54 0.23 6.84
CA LEU A 67 5.88 1.46 7.57
C LEU A 67 7.39 1.70 7.60
N ALA A 68 8.19 0.66 7.80
CA ALA A 68 9.64 0.74 7.73
C ALA A 68 10.12 1.16 6.33
N ALA A 69 9.52 0.63 5.26
CA ALA A 69 9.82 1.04 3.89
C ALA A 69 9.48 2.52 3.63
N LEU A 70 8.36 3.01 4.16
CA LEU A 70 7.99 4.43 4.09
C LEU A 70 9.00 5.32 4.83
N HIS A 71 9.44 4.89 6.02
CA HIS A 71 10.49 5.58 6.76
C HIS A 71 11.81 5.62 5.97
N SER A 72 12.22 4.49 5.37
CA SER A 72 13.41 4.41 4.52
C SER A 72 13.30 5.29 3.27
N TYR A 73 12.15 5.29 2.59
CA TYR A 73 11.91 6.14 1.42
C TYR A 73 12.13 7.62 1.74
N ARG A 74 11.64 8.08 2.88
CA ARG A 74 11.80 9.47 3.32
C ARG A 74 13.23 9.84 3.69
N THR A 75 13.96 8.91 4.30
CA THR A 75 15.29 9.18 4.88
C THR A 75 16.43 8.90 3.91
N ALA A 76 16.21 8.08 2.89
CA ALA A 76 17.20 7.78 1.88
C ALA A 76 17.41 8.98 0.94
N PRO A 77 18.66 9.39 0.69
CA PRO A 77 18.95 10.55 -0.13
C PRO A 77 18.54 10.32 -1.59
N GLY A 78 17.83 11.30 -2.17
CA GLY A 78 17.51 11.34 -3.60
C GLY A 78 16.36 10.44 -4.06
N LEU A 79 15.70 9.68 -3.16
CA LEU A 79 14.51 8.90 -3.53
C LEU A 79 13.29 9.80 -3.73
N SER A 80 13.00 10.70 -2.79
CA SER A 80 11.85 11.63 -2.87
C SER A 80 11.97 12.67 -3.98
N ASP A 81 13.18 12.89 -4.50
CA ASP A 81 13.41 13.75 -5.67
C ASP A 81 13.00 13.07 -6.98
N ARG A 82 13.10 11.73 -7.04
CA ARG A 82 12.88 10.91 -8.24
C ARG A 82 11.49 10.27 -8.28
N TYR A 83 10.96 9.95 -7.10
CA TYR A 83 9.72 9.20 -6.95
C TYR A 83 8.72 10.03 -6.14
N ALA A 84 7.46 10.01 -6.56
CA ALA A 84 6.33 10.46 -5.74
C ALA A 84 5.62 9.21 -5.21
N LEU A 85 5.68 8.99 -3.90
CA LEU A 85 5.17 7.76 -3.28
C LEU A 85 3.88 8.03 -2.51
N SER A 86 2.79 7.41 -2.95
CA SER A 86 1.57 7.21 -2.15
C SER A 86 1.56 5.79 -1.57
N ALA A 87 0.84 5.55 -0.47
CA ALA A 87 0.82 4.23 0.13
C ALA A 87 -0.46 3.90 0.89
N ALA A 88 -0.82 2.62 0.95
CA ALA A 88 -1.75 2.07 1.92
C ALA A 88 -0.95 1.14 2.86
N PRO A 89 -0.51 1.61 4.05
CA PRO A 89 0.41 0.85 4.89
C PRO A 89 -0.18 -0.47 5.42
N CYS A 90 -1.50 -0.53 5.57
CA CYS A 90 -2.22 -1.75 5.93
C CYS A 90 -3.56 -1.79 5.19
N ALA A 91 -3.63 -2.64 4.16
CA ALA A 91 -4.82 -2.83 3.35
C ALA A 91 -5.85 -3.80 3.97
N ASN A 92 -5.48 -4.56 5.01
CA ASN A 92 -6.38 -5.39 5.81
C ASN A 92 -6.35 -5.00 7.30
N PRO A 93 -6.82 -3.79 7.67
CA PRO A 93 -6.70 -3.30 9.04
C PRO A 93 -7.61 -4.05 10.02
N ASP A 94 -8.72 -4.61 9.57
CA ASP A 94 -9.60 -5.45 10.41
C ASP A 94 -8.98 -6.83 10.67
N GLY A 95 -8.45 -7.48 9.64
CA GLY A 95 -7.70 -8.74 9.81
C GLY A 95 -6.53 -8.57 10.78
N LEU A 96 -5.85 -7.43 10.73
CA LEU A 96 -4.81 -7.05 11.69
C LEU A 96 -5.37 -6.88 13.11
N ALA A 97 -6.39 -6.04 13.29
CA ALA A 97 -6.95 -5.74 14.60
C ALA A 97 -7.56 -6.98 15.29
N LEU A 98 -8.11 -7.90 14.51
CA LEU A 98 -8.73 -9.14 14.99
C LEU A 98 -7.72 -10.30 15.15
N GLY A 99 -6.49 -10.15 14.66
CA GLY A 99 -5.54 -11.27 14.58
C GLY A 99 -6.04 -12.41 13.70
N ALA A 100 -6.83 -12.10 12.67
CA ALA A 100 -7.56 -13.05 11.83
C ALA A 100 -6.83 -13.37 10.51
N ALA A 101 -5.59 -12.93 10.35
CA ALA A 101 -4.79 -13.15 9.15
C ALA A 101 -4.84 -14.62 8.66
N PRO A 102 -5.07 -14.87 7.34
CA PRO A 102 -5.18 -13.91 6.25
C PRO A 102 -6.58 -13.31 6.03
N GLU A 103 -7.55 -13.63 6.88
CA GLU A 103 -8.94 -13.18 6.72
C GLU A 103 -9.10 -11.71 7.12
N ASN A 104 -10.14 -11.05 6.59
CA ASN A 104 -10.52 -9.67 6.96
C ASN A 104 -11.55 -9.60 8.10
N GLY A 105 -11.88 -10.73 8.74
CA GLY A 105 -12.91 -10.79 9.79
C GLY A 105 -14.36 -10.75 9.28
N ALA A 106 -14.58 -10.72 7.96
CA ALA A 106 -15.91 -10.75 7.33
C ALA A 106 -16.11 -11.97 6.41
N GLY A 107 -15.25 -12.99 6.55
CA GLY A 107 -15.28 -14.21 5.72
C GLY A 107 -14.58 -14.05 4.36
N GLY A 108 -13.76 -13.02 4.20
CA GLY A 108 -12.99 -12.73 3.00
C GLY A 108 -11.47 -12.72 3.25
N ASN A 109 -10.69 -12.71 2.18
CA ASN A 109 -9.25 -12.46 2.16
C ASN A 109 -8.95 -11.41 1.08
N PRO A 110 -8.47 -10.21 1.45
CA PRO A 110 -8.24 -9.12 0.50
C PRO A 110 -6.95 -9.31 -0.33
N GLY A 111 -6.07 -10.24 0.03
CA GLY A 111 -4.87 -10.62 -0.73
C GLY A 111 -5.16 -11.48 -1.96
N THR A 112 -6.21 -11.17 -2.71
CA THR A 112 -6.60 -11.87 -3.95
C THR A 112 -5.96 -11.24 -5.18
N ALA A 113 -6.14 -11.88 -6.35
CA ALA A 113 -5.62 -11.37 -7.63
C ALA A 113 -6.28 -10.04 -8.03
N TYR A 114 -5.52 -9.20 -8.75
CA TYR A 114 -6.01 -7.94 -9.34
C TYR A 114 -6.13 -8.06 -10.86
N PRO A 115 -7.22 -7.55 -11.49
CA PRO A 115 -8.38 -6.93 -10.86
C PRO A 115 -9.17 -7.92 -9.97
N PRO A 116 -9.76 -7.45 -8.87
CA PRO A 116 -10.48 -8.31 -7.94
C PRO A 116 -11.63 -9.02 -8.67
N PRO A 117 -11.81 -10.33 -8.47
CA PRO A 117 -12.90 -11.07 -9.08
C PRO A 117 -14.25 -10.65 -8.46
N GLY A 118 -15.32 -10.80 -9.24
CA GLY A 118 -16.68 -10.43 -8.81
C GLY A 118 -17.05 -8.99 -9.13
N ASP A 119 -18.35 -8.71 -9.03
CA ASP A 119 -18.94 -7.50 -9.61
C ASP A 119 -19.25 -6.41 -8.57
N SER A 120 -18.85 -6.56 -7.29
CA SER A 120 -19.45 -5.72 -6.25
C SER A 120 -18.66 -5.50 -4.96
N TYR A 121 -18.72 -4.26 -4.45
CA TYR A 121 -18.39 -3.85 -3.08
C TYR A 121 -19.25 -4.52 -1.99
N TYR A 122 -20.26 -5.33 -2.37
CA TYR A 122 -21.13 -6.05 -1.44
C TYR A 122 -20.69 -7.50 -1.19
N ASP A 123 -19.53 -7.94 -1.69
CA ASP A 123 -18.96 -9.25 -1.39
C ASP A 123 -18.18 -9.25 -0.05
N ALA A 124 -17.60 -10.39 0.31
CA ALA A 124 -16.82 -10.50 1.53
C ALA A 124 -15.47 -9.73 1.49
N ASN A 125 -15.09 -9.14 0.36
CA ASN A 125 -13.79 -8.50 0.12
C ASN A 125 -13.90 -7.07 -0.47
N PRO A 126 -14.69 -6.17 0.12
CA PRO A 126 -14.79 -4.80 -0.40
C PRO A 126 -13.43 -4.08 -0.38
N GLU A 127 -12.52 -4.46 0.51
CA GLU A 127 -11.17 -3.89 0.61
C GLU A 127 -10.38 -4.03 -0.70
N ALA A 128 -10.47 -5.18 -1.38
CA ALA A 128 -9.77 -5.41 -2.65
C ALA A 128 -10.30 -4.50 -3.76
N HIS A 129 -11.62 -4.29 -3.82
CA HIS A 129 -12.27 -3.37 -4.78
C HIS A 129 -11.95 -1.91 -4.49
N TYR A 130 -11.93 -1.52 -3.20
CA TYR A 130 -11.53 -0.18 -2.80
C TYR A 130 -10.08 0.11 -3.15
N LEU A 131 -9.19 -0.84 -2.86
CA LEU A 131 -7.78 -0.71 -3.17
C LEU A 131 -7.55 -0.61 -4.68
N TRP A 132 -8.16 -1.50 -5.47
CA TRP A 132 -8.05 -1.47 -6.93
C TRP A 132 -8.50 -0.12 -7.52
N ARG A 133 -9.66 0.38 -7.07
CA ARG A 133 -10.18 1.69 -7.47
C ARG A 133 -9.22 2.82 -7.06
N TRP A 134 -8.75 2.81 -5.82
CA TRP A 134 -7.88 3.86 -5.31
C TRP A 134 -6.54 3.89 -6.05
N VAL A 135 -5.89 2.73 -6.24
CA VAL A 135 -4.66 2.60 -7.03
C VAL A 135 -4.89 3.15 -8.45
N SER A 136 -6.03 2.85 -9.07
CA SER A 136 -6.38 3.38 -10.39
C SER A 136 -6.48 4.91 -10.41
N PHE A 137 -6.98 5.54 -9.35
CA PHE A 137 -7.02 7.01 -9.23
C PHE A 137 -5.65 7.65 -9.03
N GLN A 138 -4.70 6.91 -8.45
CA GLN A 138 -3.33 7.41 -8.32
C GLN A 138 -2.58 7.42 -9.67
N ALA A 139 -3.06 6.65 -10.67
CA ALA A 139 -2.40 6.47 -11.96
C ALA A 139 -0.88 6.18 -11.84
N PRO A 140 -0.46 5.17 -11.03
CA PRO A 140 0.95 4.93 -10.77
C PRO A 140 1.67 4.35 -11.98
N ASP A 141 2.95 4.69 -12.09
CA ASP A 141 3.90 4.02 -12.98
C ASP A 141 4.28 2.63 -12.45
N LEU A 142 4.28 2.45 -11.13
CA LEU A 142 4.61 1.18 -10.47
C LEU A 142 3.83 1.00 -9.15
N VAL A 143 3.29 -0.20 -8.96
CA VAL A 143 2.68 -0.65 -7.70
C VAL A 143 3.59 -1.67 -7.04
N LEU A 144 3.87 -1.47 -5.74
CA LEU A 144 4.72 -2.32 -4.92
C LEU A 144 3.87 -2.94 -3.80
N GLU A 145 3.76 -4.27 -3.74
CA GLU A 145 3.25 -4.96 -2.55
C GLU A 145 4.43 -5.38 -1.67
N ILE A 146 4.39 -5.02 -0.38
CA ILE A 146 5.38 -5.44 0.61
C ILE A 146 4.80 -6.53 1.49
N ARG A 147 5.54 -7.64 1.59
CA ARG A 147 5.22 -8.79 2.43
C ARG A 147 6.50 -9.30 3.10
N THR A 148 6.36 -9.79 4.31
CA THR A 148 7.43 -10.50 5.01
C THR A 148 7.51 -11.96 4.57
N GLY A 149 8.72 -12.51 4.61
CA GLY A 149 9.04 -13.86 4.18
C GLY A 149 10.45 -14.26 4.62
N GLU A 150 10.80 -15.52 4.43
CA GLU A 150 12.11 -16.05 4.86
C GLU A 150 13.29 -15.49 4.04
N ALA A 151 13.02 -15.03 2.82
CA ALA A 151 14.01 -14.45 1.92
C ALA A 151 13.41 -13.29 1.11
N THR A 152 14.25 -12.31 0.75
CA THR A 152 13.88 -11.26 -0.19
C THR A 152 13.74 -11.85 -1.60
N THR A 153 12.52 -11.82 -2.11
CA THR A 153 12.18 -12.24 -3.47
C THR A 153 11.44 -11.11 -4.17
N TRP A 154 11.50 -11.10 -5.51
CA TRP A 154 10.77 -10.15 -6.33
C TRP A 154 9.86 -10.93 -7.25
N GLU A 155 8.57 -10.65 -7.16
CA GLU A 155 7.55 -11.17 -8.05
C GLU A 155 6.96 -10.00 -8.84
N GLY A 156 6.57 -10.26 -10.08
CA GLY A 156 6.01 -9.22 -10.92
C GLY A 156 5.25 -9.82 -12.08
N SER A 157 4.49 -8.96 -12.75
CA SER A 157 3.95 -9.32 -14.07
C SER A 157 5.10 -9.66 -15.02
N ALA A 158 4.84 -10.47 -16.05
CA ALA A 158 5.84 -10.81 -17.06
C ALA A 158 6.54 -9.56 -17.62
N LEU A 159 5.77 -8.49 -17.88
CA LEU A 159 6.29 -7.20 -18.33
C LEU A 159 7.23 -6.53 -17.31
N CYS A 160 6.89 -6.59 -16.01
CA CYS A 160 7.73 -6.04 -14.95
C CYS A 160 9.05 -6.80 -14.85
N LEU A 161 9.01 -8.14 -14.91
CA LEU A 161 10.21 -8.97 -14.86
C LEU A 161 11.10 -8.76 -16.09
N GLU A 162 10.51 -8.63 -17.28
CA GLU A 162 11.24 -8.28 -18.51
C GLU A 162 11.93 -6.91 -18.42
N LEU A 163 11.27 -5.91 -17.82
CA LEU A 163 11.87 -4.58 -17.60
C LEU A 163 13.01 -4.65 -16.57
N LEU A 164 12.85 -5.40 -15.49
CA LEU A 164 13.88 -5.56 -14.46
C LEU A 164 15.15 -6.25 -15.00
N GLU A 165 15.01 -7.18 -15.95
CA GLU A 165 16.17 -7.78 -16.64
C GLU A 165 16.94 -6.75 -17.50
N GLN A 166 16.24 -5.80 -18.12
CA GLN A 166 16.88 -4.74 -18.92
C GLN A 166 17.67 -3.73 -18.08
N PHE A 167 17.32 -3.54 -16.80
CA PHE A 167 18.06 -2.66 -15.88
C PHE A 167 19.22 -3.36 -15.16
N ARG A 168 19.42 -4.68 -15.38
CA ARG A 168 20.56 -5.45 -14.85
C ARG A 168 21.77 -5.51 -15.79
N SER A 169 21.69 -4.96 -17.00
CA SER A 169 22.80 -4.84 -17.96
C SER A 169 23.42 -3.44 -17.94
#